data_AF-A0A2E3ZGL6-F1
#
_entry.id   AF-A0A2E3ZGL6-F1
#
_cell.length_a   1.000
_cell.length_b   1.000
_cell.length_c   1.000
_cell.angle_alpha   90.00
_cell.angle_beta   90.00
_cell.angle_gamma   90.00
#
_symmetry.space_group_name_H-M   'P 1'
#
loop_
_entity.id
_entity.type
_entity.pdbx_description
1 polymer ?
#
loop_
_entity_poly.entity_id
_entity_poly.type
_entity_poly.pdbx_seq_one_letter_code
_entity_poly.pdbx_strand_id
1 'polypeptide(L)'
;MDEDAPFSPDAKDALWLVSMIHEEMDIWGPLKESAAIQRWRRHPRILLHDRNGLFGHAVLDRLGSSIELRTVVLDSRVRGQGRSHELVEQAVSRWYQDALLHRVTPPLELSSRRPLLSWTRSAALAATYHRARFSLVQPERRWSRLWLFKSSLATLPVRLQISVALNRIFRGISMLFQDPNRLRYQIRHLREYHLFILDPKSPIQGLSRAHPMSEITAVTGRHLIDIEESQLQAFVDWDSTEEG
;
A
#
# COMPACT_ATOMS: atom_id res chain seq x y z
N MET A 1 -2.23 -29.88 25.96
CA MET A 1 -1.50 -28.64 26.29
C MET A 1 -0.35 -28.61 25.29
N ASP A 2 -0.66 -28.20 24.07
CA ASP A 2 0.31 -28.12 22.96
C ASP A 2 0.62 -26.62 22.78
N GLU A 3 1.47 -26.10 23.66
CA GLU A 3 2.09 -24.79 23.46
C GLU A 3 3.41 -25.01 22.70
N ASP A 4 3.66 -24.16 21.70
CA ASP A 4 4.90 -24.02 20.93
C ASP A 4 5.10 -24.89 19.67
N ALA A 5 4.07 -25.02 18.83
CA ALA A 5 4.34 -25.15 17.40
C ALA A 5 4.87 -23.80 16.86
N PRO A 6 6.08 -23.73 16.26
CA PRO A 6 6.60 -22.47 15.77
C PRO A 6 5.66 -21.91 14.68
N PHE A 7 5.22 -20.67 14.86
CA PHE A 7 4.44 -19.95 13.85
C PHE A 7 5.15 -20.01 12.50
N SER A 8 4.37 -20.20 11.43
CA SER A 8 4.93 -20.11 10.07
C SER A 8 5.60 -18.74 9.87
N PRO A 9 6.64 -18.62 9.02
CA PRO A 9 7.33 -17.34 8.78
C PRO A 9 6.34 -16.20 8.44
N ASP A 10 5.33 -16.51 7.63
CA ASP A 10 4.24 -15.60 7.28
C ASP A 10 3.43 -15.14 8.50
N ALA A 11 3.14 -16.03 9.44
CA ALA A 11 2.41 -15.68 10.64
C ALA A 11 3.26 -14.80 11.56
N LYS A 12 4.57 -15.07 11.69
CA LYS A 12 5.49 -14.21 12.44
C LYS A 12 5.57 -12.80 11.86
N ASP A 13 5.67 -12.69 10.54
CA ASP A 13 5.70 -11.40 9.84
C ASP A 13 4.35 -10.64 9.96
N ALA A 14 3.23 -11.37 9.93
CA ALA A 14 1.91 -10.81 10.17
C ALA A 14 1.76 -10.24 11.58
N LEU A 15 2.25 -10.95 12.58
CA LEU A 15 2.24 -10.50 13.98
C LEU A 15 3.12 -9.26 14.17
N TRP A 16 4.31 -9.23 13.55
CA TRP A 16 5.16 -8.04 13.55
C TRP A 16 4.44 -6.83 12.91
N LEU A 17 3.71 -7.01 11.82
CA LEU A 17 2.95 -5.91 11.23
C LEU A 17 1.86 -5.41 12.19
N VAL A 18 1.17 -6.31 12.89
CA VAL A 18 0.14 -5.94 13.88
C VAL A 18 0.75 -5.13 15.01
N SER A 19 1.91 -5.53 15.53
CA SER A 19 2.61 -4.76 16.58
C SER A 19 2.99 -3.36 16.08
N MET A 20 3.55 -3.27 14.88
CA MET A 20 3.88 -1.97 14.26
C MET A 20 2.65 -1.08 14.07
N ILE A 21 1.51 -1.65 13.66
CA ILE A 21 0.25 -0.90 13.54
C ILE A 21 -0.19 -0.38 14.90
N HIS A 22 -0.06 -1.17 15.97
CA HIS A 22 -0.45 -0.76 17.32
C HIS A 22 0.39 0.40 17.83
N GLU A 23 1.70 0.37 17.56
CA GLU A 23 2.63 1.44 17.91
C GLU A 23 2.39 2.74 17.11
N GLU A 24 2.04 2.62 15.82
CA GLU A 24 1.87 3.78 14.94
C GLU A 24 0.42 4.06 14.57
N MET A 25 -0.16 5.09 15.17
CA MET A 25 -1.57 5.49 14.96
C MET A 25 -1.91 5.91 13.51
N ASP A 26 -0.90 6.28 12.72
CA ASP A 26 -1.06 6.66 11.31
C ASP A 26 -1.25 5.48 10.37
N ILE A 27 -0.78 4.31 10.79
CA ILE A 27 -0.82 3.14 9.94
C ILE A 27 -2.22 2.55 9.98
N TRP A 28 -2.69 2.21 8.79
CA TRP A 28 -3.88 1.41 8.61
C TRP A 28 -3.51 -0.06 8.38
N GLY A 29 -4.29 -0.97 8.95
CA GLY A 29 -4.14 -2.39 8.71
C GLY A 29 -5.05 -3.24 9.60
N PRO A 30 -5.01 -4.57 9.45
CA PRO A 30 -5.74 -5.46 10.33
C PRO A 30 -5.24 -5.28 11.76
N LEU A 31 -6.14 -4.90 12.66
CA LEU A 31 -5.83 -4.75 14.10
C LEU A 31 -5.84 -6.10 14.83
N LYS A 32 -6.48 -7.12 14.25
CA LYS A 32 -6.54 -8.46 14.83
C LYS A 32 -5.50 -9.35 14.16
N GLU A 33 -4.74 -10.07 14.98
CA GLU A 33 -3.72 -11.03 14.55
C GLU A 33 -4.27 -12.10 13.61
N SER A 34 -5.39 -12.72 13.96
CA SER A 34 -6.04 -13.74 13.13
C SER A 34 -6.41 -13.21 11.74
N ALA A 35 -6.93 -11.98 11.66
CA ALA A 35 -7.26 -11.33 10.40
C ALA A 35 -6.00 -10.95 9.61
N ALA A 36 -4.93 -10.55 10.29
CA ALA A 36 -3.64 -10.24 9.67
C ALA A 36 -3.02 -11.48 9.03
N ILE A 37 -2.98 -12.60 9.75
CA ILE A 37 -2.47 -13.89 9.27
C ILE A 37 -3.33 -14.39 8.09
N GLN A 38 -4.65 -14.38 8.22
CA GLN A 38 -5.55 -14.86 7.15
C GLN A 38 -5.41 -14.03 5.86
N ARG A 39 -5.18 -12.72 5.99
CA ARG A 39 -5.05 -11.80 4.84
C ARG A 39 -3.60 -11.60 4.39
N TRP A 40 -2.65 -12.29 5.03
CA TRP A 40 -1.23 -12.10 4.78
C TRP A 40 -0.81 -12.40 3.33
N ARG A 41 -1.53 -13.24 2.60
CA ARG A 41 -1.20 -13.56 1.19
C ARG A 41 -2.08 -12.85 0.15
N ARG A 42 -3.02 -12.00 0.58
CA ARG A 42 -4.05 -11.44 -0.31
C ARG A 42 -3.66 -10.14 -1.01
N HIS A 43 -2.67 -9.43 -0.47
CA HIS A 43 -2.27 -8.13 -1.00
C HIS A 43 -0.82 -8.18 -1.50
N PRO A 44 -0.53 -7.59 -2.68
CA PRO A 44 0.83 -7.34 -3.14
C PRO A 44 1.61 -6.52 -2.12
N ARG A 45 2.75 -7.06 -1.68
CA ARG A 45 3.57 -6.47 -0.63
C ARG A 45 5.05 -6.55 -0.95
N ILE A 46 5.80 -5.68 -0.30
CA ILE A 46 7.24 -5.62 -0.33
C ILE A 46 7.70 -5.80 1.11
N LEU A 47 8.59 -6.78 1.32
CA LEU A 47 9.13 -7.14 2.62
C LEU A 47 10.64 -6.94 2.58
N LEU A 48 11.19 -6.36 3.64
CA LEU A 48 12.63 -6.27 3.85
C LEU A 48 12.99 -7.02 5.13
N HIS A 49 13.84 -8.04 4.97
CA HIS A 49 14.31 -8.89 6.05
C HIS A 49 15.81 -8.70 6.29
N ASP A 50 16.22 -8.80 7.54
CA ASP A 50 17.62 -8.95 7.94
C ASP A 50 17.79 -10.20 8.84
N ARG A 51 18.96 -10.34 9.45
CA ARG A 51 19.25 -11.44 10.38
C ARG A 51 18.35 -11.45 11.62
N ASN A 52 17.71 -10.32 11.95
CA ASN A 52 16.80 -10.16 13.08
C ASN A 52 15.32 -10.28 12.67
N GLY A 53 15.03 -10.62 11.41
CA GLY A 53 13.69 -10.82 10.88
C GLY A 53 13.19 -9.67 10.00
N LEU A 54 11.87 -9.58 9.85
CA LEU A 54 11.22 -8.52 9.09
C LEU A 54 11.48 -7.17 9.77
N PHE A 55 11.94 -6.19 8.99
CA PHE A 55 12.13 -4.82 9.47
C PHE A 55 11.46 -3.77 8.59
N GLY A 56 10.98 -4.13 7.39
CA GLY A 56 10.33 -3.20 6.49
C GLY A 56 9.17 -3.85 5.75
N HIS A 57 8.05 -3.15 5.67
CA HIS A 57 6.84 -3.66 5.03
C HIS A 57 6.12 -2.55 4.27
N ALA A 58 5.82 -2.81 3.00
CA ALA A 58 4.97 -1.95 2.20
C ALA A 58 3.87 -2.72 1.48
N VAL A 59 2.67 -2.12 1.35
CA VAL A 59 1.52 -2.73 0.67
C VAL A 59 1.07 -1.85 -0.49
N LEU A 60 0.92 -2.49 -1.65
CA LEU A 60 0.26 -1.92 -2.80
C LEU A 60 -1.16 -2.48 -2.86
N ASP A 61 -2.15 -1.61 -2.99
CA ASP A 61 -3.52 -2.05 -3.24
C ASP A 61 -4.21 -1.18 -4.28
N ARG A 62 -5.22 -1.71 -4.94
CA ARG A 62 -5.97 -0.99 -5.96
C ARG A 62 -6.93 -0.01 -5.29
N LEU A 63 -7.05 1.18 -5.89
CA LEU A 63 -7.93 2.24 -5.44
C LEU A 63 -8.64 2.87 -6.64
N GLY A 64 -9.75 2.25 -7.05
CA GLY A 64 -10.45 2.66 -8.27
C GLY A 64 -9.54 2.54 -9.50
N SER A 65 -9.34 3.64 -10.23
CA SER A 65 -8.46 3.71 -11.40
C SER A 65 -6.99 3.98 -11.06
N SER A 66 -6.61 4.00 -9.78
CA SER A 66 -5.23 4.17 -9.33
C SER A 66 -4.77 2.97 -8.48
N ILE A 67 -3.49 2.98 -8.12
CA ILE A 67 -2.91 2.09 -7.12
C ILE A 67 -2.51 2.95 -5.93
N GLU A 68 -2.74 2.46 -4.72
CA GLU A 68 -2.37 3.09 -3.47
C GLU A 68 -1.20 2.31 -2.84
N LEU A 69 -0.10 3.01 -2.58
CA LEU A 69 0.91 2.58 -1.63
C LEU A 69 0.37 2.86 -0.22
N ARG A 70 -0.33 1.86 0.31
CA ARG A 70 -1.26 1.98 1.44
C ARG A 70 -0.57 2.04 2.79
N THR A 71 0.34 1.11 3.01
CA THR A 71 1.07 0.96 4.25
C THR A 71 2.54 0.99 3.88
N VAL A 72 3.33 1.81 4.56
CA VAL A 72 4.78 1.81 4.48
C VAL A 72 5.29 1.96 5.89
N VAL A 73 5.97 0.94 6.38
CA VAL A 73 6.44 0.91 7.76
C VAL A 73 7.83 0.33 7.83
N LEU A 74 8.63 0.90 8.74
CA LEU A 74 9.95 0.42 9.08
C LEU A 74 10.04 0.27 10.58
N ASP A 75 10.72 -0.79 11.01
CA ASP A 75 11.12 -1.01 12.38
C ASP A 75 11.92 0.19 12.91
N SER A 76 11.66 0.57 14.17
CA SER A 76 12.34 1.70 14.82
C SER A 76 13.86 1.57 14.81
N ARG A 77 14.38 0.33 14.87
CA ARG A 77 15.81 -0.01 14.87
C ARG A 77 16.57 0.45 13.62
N VAL A 78 15.88 0.57 12.49
CA VAL A 78 16.50 0.89 11.18
C VAL A 78 16.12 2.27 10.64
N ARG A 79 15.35 3.06 11.40
CA ARG A 79 14.98 4.43 11.00
C ARG A 79 16.20 5.34 10.98
N GLY A 80 16.17 6.34 10.09
CA GLY A 80 17.29 7.28 9.91
C GLY A 80 18.47 6.72 9.11
N GLN A 81 18.48 5.42 8.78
CA GLN A 81 19.56 4.77 8.01
C GLN A 81 19.30 4.76 6.49
N GLY A 82 18.26 5.46 6.02
CA GLY A 82 17.90 5.51 4.61
C GLY A 82 17.14 4.30 4.05
N ARG A 83 16.82 3.29 4.88
CA ARG A 83 16.06 2.07 4.47
C ARG A 83 14.67 2.34 3.90
N SER A 84 14.09 3.51 4.16
CA SER A 84 12.81 3.91 3.56
C SER A 84 12.92 4.08 2.06
N HIS A 85 14.06 4.58 1.57
CA HIS A 85 14.31 4.72 0.14
C HIS A 85 14.32 3.37 -0.55
N GLU A 86 15.02 2.39 0.01
CA GLU A 86 15.07 1.02 -0.49
C GLU A 86 13.65 0.42 -0.58
N LEU A 87 12.86 0.51 0.50
CA LEU A 87 11.51 -0.03 0.54
C LEU A 87 10.58 0.62 -0.50
N VAL A 88 10.63 1.95 -0.62
CA VAL A 88 9.79 2.69 -1.58
C VAL A 88 10.26 2.47 -3.02
N GLU A 89 11.56 2.42 -3.28
CA GLU A 89 12.12 2.13 -4.61
C GLU A 89 11.73 0.72 -5.08
N GLN A 90 11.73 -0.27 -4.18
CA GLN A 90 11.22 -1.61 -4.49
C GLN A 90 9.71 -1.60 -4.75
N ALA A 91 8.93 -0.84 -3.98
CA ALA A 91 7.49 -0.70 -4.21
C ALA A 91 7.18 -0.03 -5.56
N VAL A 92 7.93 1.02 -5.92
CA VAL A 92 7.84 1.68 -7.23
C VAL A 92 8.27 0.74 -8.35
N SER A 93 9.34 -0.04 -8.17
CA SER A 93 9.79 -1.04 -9.14
C SER A 93 8.71 -2.09 -9.40
N ARG A 94 8.08 -2.60 -8.34
CA ARG A 94 6.97 -3.55 -8.45
C ARG A 94 5.78 -2.91 -9.17
N TRP A 95 5.39 -1.70 -8.76
CA TRP A 95 4.35 -0.94 -9.45
C TRP A 95 4.66 -0.75 -10.93
N TYR A 96 5.92 -0.52 -11.31
CA TYR A 96 6.31 -0.31 -12.70
C TYR A 96 6.21 -1.57 -13.56
N GLN A 97 6.41 -2.76 -12.97
CA GLN A 97 6.58 -4.03 -13.69
C GLN A 97 5.38 -4.98 -13.59
N ASP A 98 4.56 -4.86 -12.54
CA ASP A 98 3.53 -5.83 -12.20
C ASP A 98 2.22 -5.62 -12.99
N ALA A 99 2.07 -6.36 -14.09
CA ALA A 99 0.88 -6.32 -14.93
C ALA A 99 -0.41 -6.74 -14.18
N LEU A 100 -0.30 -7.67 -13.21
CA LEU A 100 -1.45 -8.12 -12.40
C LEU A 100 -1.96 -7.00 -11.48
N LEU A 101 -1.04 -6.21 -10.91
CA LEU A 101 -1.39 -5.04 -10.12
C LEU A 101 -2.18 -4.01 -10.94
N HIS A 102 -1.85 -3.86 -12.23
CA HIS A 102 -2.55 -2.96 -13.15
C HIS A 102 -3.83 -3.54 -13.78
N ARG A 103 -4.06 -4.86 -13.67
CA ARG A 103 -5.07 -5.62 -14.41
C ARG A 103 -4.91 -5.48 -15.93
N VAL A 104 -3.69 -5.63 -16.42
CA VAL A 104 -3.37 -5.54 -17.85
C VAL A 104 -2.62 -6.81 -18.26
N THR A 105 -2.86 -7.29 -19.48
CA THR A 105 -2.09 -8.41 -20.03
C THR A 105 -0.66 -7.96 -20.34
N PRO A 106 0.38 -8.72 -19.98
CA PRO A 106 1.75 -8.41 -20.40
C PRO A 106 1.86 -8.36 -21.94
N PRO A 107 2.71 -7.47 -22.52
CA PRO A 107 3.61 -6.55 -21.87
C PRO A 107 2.93 -5.26 -21.38
N LEU A 108 3.37 -4.74 -20.23
CA LEU A 108 2.80 -3.55 -19.61
C LEU A 108 3.31 -2.26 -20.29
N GLU A 109 2.49 -1.69 -21.16
CA GLU A 109 2.74 -0.39 -21.79
C GLU A 109 2.65 0.78 -20.79
N LEU A 110 3.40 1.86 -21.07
CA LEU A 110 3.44 3.05 -20.21
C LEU A 110 2.05 3.71 -20.06
N SER A 111 1.26 3.70 -21.14
CA SER A 111 -0.09 4.28 -21.23
C SER A 111 -1.12 3.53 -20.37
N SER A 112 -0.95 2.21 -20.20
CA SER A 112 -1.86 1.34 -19.47
C SER A 112 -1.60 1.33 -17.96
N ARG A 113 -0.52 1.97 -17.49
CA ARG A 113 -0.18 2.02 -16.06
C ARG A 113 -1.10 2.98 -15.33
N ARG A 114 -1.59 2.53 -14.19
CA ARG A 114 -2.37 3.34 -13.25
C ARG A 114 -1.44 4.20 -12.40
N PRO A 115 -1.82 5.45 -12.06
CA PRO A 115 -1.02 6.29 -11.17
C PRO A 115 -0.88 5.65 -9.78
N LEU A 116 0.27 5.86 -9.14
CA LEU A 116 0.53 5.41 -7.78
C LEU A 116 0.33 6.58 -6.81
N LEU A 117 -0.55 6.38 -5.84
CA LEU A 117 -0.91 7.37 -4.81
C LEU A 117 -0.35 6.93 -3.47
N SER A 118 0.07 7.90 -2.66
CA SER A 118 0.30 7.65 -1.24
C SER A 118 -0.04 8.87 -0.40
N TRP A 119 -0.46 8.63 0.84
CA TRP A 119 -0.74 9.66 1.83
C TRP A 119 0.24 9.54 2.98
N THR A 120 0.81 10.65 3.42
CA THR A 120 1.64 10.66 4.60
C THR A 120 1.64 12.02 5.30
N ARG A 121 1.74 11.99 6.62
CA ARG A 121 2.09 13.16 7.45
C ARG A 121 3.57 13.17 7.87
N SER A 122 4.27 12.05 7.68
CA SER A 122 5.66 11.89 8.12
C SER A 122 6.60 12.61 7.16
N ALA A 123 7.38 13.57 7.69
CA ALA A 123 8.38 14.30 6.91
C ALA A 123 9.47 13.36 6.33
N ALA A 124 9.85 12.31 7.07
CA ALA A 124 10.83 11.33 6.62
C ALA A 124 10.33 10.53 5.40
N LEU A 125 9.07 10.12 5.43
CA LEU A 125 8.45 9.40 4.32
C LEU A 125 8.17 10.34 3.13
N ALA A 126 7.79 11.59 3.38
CA ALA A 126 7.65 12.62 2.35
C ALA A 126 8.97 12.88 1.59
N ALA A 127 10.09 12.97 2.30
CA ALA A 127 11.42 13.09 1.67
C ALA A 127 11.75 11.85 0.82
N THR A 128 11.38 10.67 1.31
CA THR A 128 11.53 9.41 0.58
C THR A 128 10.72 9.41 -0.72
N TYR A 129 9.46 9.85 -0.66
CA TYR A 129 8.60 9.98 -1.84
C TYR A 129 9.13 11.00 -2.85
N HIS A 130 9.66 12.13 -2.38
CA HIS A 130 10.29 13.11 -3.25
C HIS A 130 11.50 12.52 -3.98
N ARG A 131 12.34 11.73 -3.29
CA ARG A 131 13.45 10.99 -3.93
C ARG A 131 12.94 9.97 -4.96
N ALA A 132 11.88 9.25 -4.62
CA ALA A 132 11.20 8.29 -5.51
C ALA A 132 10.36 8.94 -6.62
N ARG A 133 10.51 10.25 -6.85
CA ARG A 133 9.87 11.03 -7.94
C ARG A 133 8.36 11.19 -7.83
N PHE A 134 7.79 11.02 -6.63
CA PHE A 134 6.41 11.43 -6.41
C PHE A 134 6.31 12.96 -6.44
N SER A 135 5.28 13.47 -7.10
CA SER A 135 4.90 14.87 -7.02
C SER A 135 3.99 15.10 -5.81
N LEU A 136 4.28 16.15 -5.06
CA LEU A 136 3.39 16.62 -4.00
C LEU A 136 2.19 17.32 -4.63
N VAL A 137 0.99 16.84 -4.31
CA VAL A 137 -0.25 17.45 -4.77
C VAL A 137 -0.58 18.65 -3.90
N GLN A 138 -0.53 19.83 -4.49
CA GLN A 138 -0.95 21.04 -3.80
C GLN A 138 -2.47 21.05 -3.64
N PRO A 139 -2.99 21.38 -2.46
CA PRO A 139 -4.42 21.40 -2.23
C PRO A 139 -5.06 22.61 -2.91
N GLU A 140 -5.97 22.36 -3.85
CA GLU A 140 -6.73 23.40 -4.56
C GLU A 140 -8.03 23.76 -3.86
N ARG A 141 -8.52 24.98 -4.13
CA ARG A 141 -9.84 25.46 -3.72
C ARG A 141 -10.79 25.33 -4.89
N ARG A 142 -11.87 24.56 -4.75
CA ARG A 142 -12.94 24.50 -5.77
C ARG A 142 -14.18 25.26 -5.33
N TRP A 143 -14.74 26.03 -6.25
CA TRP A 143 -15.97 26.81 -6.07
C TRP A 143 -17.18 25.94 -5.73
N SER A 144 -17.25 24.71 -6.28
CA SER A 144 -18.33 23.75 -6.02
C SER A 144 -18.39 23.19 -4.59
N ARG A 145 -17.41 23.51 -3.73
CA ARG A 145 -17.36 23.11 -2.31
C ARG A 145 -17.47 24.30 -1.36
N LEU A 146 -18.19 25.34 -1.81
CA LEU A 146 -18.47 26.57 -1.06
C LEU A 146 -17.21 27.24 -0.47
N TRP A 147 -16.03 27.04 -1.06
CA TRP A 147 -14.76 27.62 -0.63
C TRP A 147 -14.32 27.32 0.82
N LEU A 148 -15.02 26.43 1.54
CA LEU A 148 -14.82 26.23 2.98
C LEU A 148 -13.57 25.41 3.31
N PHE A 149 -13.12 24.52 2.40
CA PHE A 149 -12.02 23.60 2.69
C PHE A 149 -11.05 23.42 1.52
N LYS A 150 -9.75 23.60 1.78
CA LYS A 150 -8.65 23.17 0.89
C LYS A 150 -8.53 21.65 0.96
N SER A 151 -8.52 20.95 -0.18
CA SER A 151 -8.37 19.49 -0.20
C SER A 151 -7.46 19.05 -1.35
N SER A 152 -6.48 18.19 -1.05
CA SER A 152 -5.61 17.56 -2.04
C SER A 152 -6.36 16.58 -2.95
N LEU A 153 -7.54 16.09 -2.54
CA LEU A 153 -8.38 15.24 -3.39
C LEU A 153 -9.03 16.04 -4.52
N ALA A 154 -9.20 17.36 -4.36
CA ALA A 154 -9.91 18.19 -5.33
C ALA A 154 -9.18 18.31 -6.68
N THR A 155 -7.88 18.01 -6.73
CA THR A 155 -7.07 18.00 -7.96
C THR A 155 -7.23 16.70 -8.76
N LEU A 156 -7.70 15.63 -8.12
CA LEU A 156 -7.87 14.32 -8.76
C LEU A 156 -9.10 14.29 -9.69
N PRO A 157 -9.14 13.38 -10.69
CA PRO A 157 -10.35 13.13 -11.47
C PRO A 157 -11.55 12.74 -10.57
N VAL A 158 -12.76 13.18 -10.91
CA VAL A 158 -13.96 12.99 -10.07
C VAL A 158 -14.22 11.52 -9.73
N ARG A 159 -14.04 10.59 -10.68
CA ARG A 159 -14.17 9.15 -10.42
C ARG A 159 -13.23 8.68 -9.31
N LEU A 160 -11.98 9.10 -9.37
CA LEU A 160 -10.98 8.78 -8.37
C LEU A 160 -11.30 9.45 -7.02
N GLN A 161 -11.82 10.68 -7.01
CA GLN A 161 -12.29 11.32 -5.78
C GLN A 161 -13.38 10.49 -5.09
N ILE A 162 -14.35 9.98 -5.85
CA ILE A 162 -15.43 9.13 -5.34
C ILE A 162 -14.86 7.81 -4.81
N SER A 163 -14.00 7.13 -5.58
CA SER A 163 -13.37 5.88 -5.13
C SER A 163 -12.56 6.06 -3.85
N VAL A 164 -11.79 7.14 -3.74
CA VAL A 164 -11.04 7.48 -2.52
C VAL A 164 -12.01 7.75 -1.37
N ALA A 165 -13.05 8.55 -1.58
CA ALA A 165 -14.02 8.88 -0.54
C ALA A 165 -14.74 7.64 -0.01
N LEU A 166 -15.28 6.80 -0.89
CA LEU A 166 -15.94 5.55 -0.51
C LEU A 166 -14.97 4.62 0.24
N ASN A 167 -13.76 4.43 -0.29
CA ASN A 167 -12.76 3.60 0.35
C ASN A 167 -12.40 4.10 1.76
N ARG A 168 -12.24 5.42 1.95
CA ARG A 168 -11.99 6.03 3.25
C ARG A 168 -13.20 5.91 4.19
N ILE A 169 -14.44 6.03 3.70
CA ILE A 169 -15.67 5.84 4.48
C ILE A 169 -15.75 4.40 4.99
N PHE A 170 -15.62 3.39 4.11
CA PHE A 170 -15.67 1.98 4.50
C PHE A 170 -14.58 1.64 5.52
N ARG A 171 -13.36 2.16 5.33
CA ARG A 171 -12.27 2.00 6.32
C ARG A 171 -12.59 2.68 7.64
N GLY A 172 -13.16 3.89 7.61
CA GLY A 172 -13.55 4.64 8.81
C GLY A 172 -14.64 3.90 9.60
N ILE A 173 -15.65 3.36 8.92
CA ILE A 173 -16.70 2.53 9.53
C ILE A 173 -16.07 1.30 10.18
N SER A 174 -15.23 0.55 9.46
CA SER A 174 -14.54 -0.61 10.03
C SER A 174 -13.68 -0.25 11.25
N MET A 175 -13.04 0.91 11.25
CA MET A 175 -12.19 1.37 12.35
C MET A 175 -13.00 1.85 13.55
N LEU A 176 -14.18 2.44 13.33
CA LEU A 176 -15.08 2.85 14.41
C LEU A 176 -15.44 1.68 15.33
N PHE A 177 -15.58 0.47 14.77
CA PHE A 177 -15.89 -0.74 15.53
C PHE A 177 -14.65 -1.47 16.08
N GLN A 178 -13.45 -1.22 15.55
CA GLN A 178 -12.23 -1.92 15.95
C GLN A 178 -11.34 -1.11 16.90
N ASP A 179 -11.13 0.18 16.58
CA ASP A 179 -10.31 1.11 17.35
C ASP A 179 -10.80 2.56 17.13
N PRO A 180 -11.81 3.00 17.88
CA PRO A 180 -12.37 4.34 17.72
C PRO A 180 -11.37 5.44 18.11
N ASN A 181 -10.37 5.15 18.95
CA ASN A 181 -9.36 6.12 19.35
C ASN A 181 -8.41 6.43 18.19
N ARG A 182 -7.99 5.41 17.45
CA ARG A 182 -7.23 5.60 16.20
C ARG A 182 -8.02 6.36 15.15
N LEU A 183 -9.31 6.06 14.99
CA LEU A 183 -10.15 6.81 14.06
C LEU A 183 -10.20 8.29 14.45
N ARG A 184 -10.44 8.60 15.73
CA ARG A 184 -10.44 9.98 16.25
C ARG A 184 -9.09 10.67 16.02
N TYR A 185 -7.98 9.97 16.24
CA TYR A 185 -6.65 10.48 15.97
C TYR A 185 -6.47 10.82 14.49
N GLN A 186 -6.77 9.89 13.59
CA GLN A 186 -6.63 10.10 12.14
C GLN A 186 -7.53 11.25 11.66
N ILE A 187 -8.78 11.33 12.15
CA ILE A 187 -9.71 12.43 11.85
C ILE A 187 -9.13 13.78 12.31
N ARG A 188 -8.60 13.85 13.53
CA ARG A 188 -8.00 15.07 14.08
C ARG A 188 -6.82 15.57 13.24
N HIS A 189 -6.03 14.65 12.68
CA HIS A 189 -4.85 14.96 11.88
C HIS A 189 -5.09 14.93 10.36
N LEU A 190 -6.35 14.85 9.89
CA LEU A 190 -6.68 14.75 8.46
C LEU A 190 -6.03 15.84 7.59
N ARG A 191 -5.89 17.06 8.13
CA ARG A 191 -5.34 18.21 7.40
C ARG A 191 -3.82 18.14 7.21
N GLU A 192 -3.15 17.30 7.98
CA GLU A 192 -1.69 17.11 7.96
C GLU A 192 -1.27 16.00 6.99
N TYR A 193 -2.21 15.19 6.48
CA TYR A 193 -1.90 14.19 5.47
C TYR A 193 -1.75 14.84 4.10
N HIS A 194 -0.55 14.76 3.57
CA HIS A 194 -0.21 15.21 2.23
C HIS A 194 -0.34 14.06 1.23
N LEU A 195 -0.90 14.36 0.05
CA LEU A 195 -1.05 13.42 -1.04
C LEU A 195 0.15 13.53 -1.99
N PHE A 196 0.75 12.39 -2.27
CA PHE A 196 1.84 12.22 -3.21
C PHE A 196 1.37 11.35 -4.38
N ILE A 197 1.70 11.75 -5.60
CA ILE A 197 1.33 11.03 -6.83
C ILE A 197 2.57 10.75 -7.66
N LEU A 198 2.73 9.51 -8.08
CA LEU A 198 3.66 9.14 -9.15
C LEU A 198 2.84 8.89 -10.43
N ASP A 199 3.04 9.77 -11.41
CA ASP A 199 2.39 9.68 -12.72
C ASP A 199 3.14 8.65 -13.59
N PRO A 200 2.45 7.69 -14.22
CA PRO A 200 3.05 6.74 -15.15
C PRO A 200 3.77 7.39 -16.34
N LYS A 201 3.37 8.61 -16.73
CA LYS A 201 3.94 9.34 -17.86
C LYS A 201 5.25 10.06 -17.51
N SER A 202 5.57 10.19 -16.23
CA SER A 202 6.83 10.78 -15.80
C SER A 202 7.99 9.86 -16.19
N PRO A 203 9.04 10.36 -16.87
CA PRO A 203 10.16 9.53 -17.27
C PRO A 203 10.89 8.99 -16.04
N ILE A 204 10.88 7.66 -15.86
CA ILE A 204 11.63 6.98 -14.81
C ILE A 204 13.05 6.69 -15.32
N GLN A 205 13.91 7.72 -15.38
CA GLN A 205 15.33 7.51 -15.58
C GLN A 205 15.99 7.18 -14.23
N GLY A 206 16.57 5.98 -14.11
CA GLY A 206 17.52 5.65 -13.04
C GLY A 206 16.99 4.90 -11.81
N LEU A 207 15.81 4.26 -11.85
CA LEU A 207 15.51 3.24 -10.82
C LEU A 207 16.47 2.07 -11.03
N SER A 208 17.39 1.90 -10.10
CA SER A 208 18.41 0.84 -10.13
C SER A 208 17.70 -0.51 -10.28
N ARG A 209 18.14 -1.34 -11.24
CA ARG A 209 17.72 -2.74 -11.33
C ARG A 209 17.87 -3.34 -9.93
N ALA A 210 16.81 -3.98 -9.44
CA ALA A 210 16.73 -4.57 -8.11
C ALA A 210 18.08 -5.16 -7.65
N HIS A 211 18.56 -4.76 -6.47
CA HIS A 211 19.75 -5.33 -5.88
C HIS A 211 19.55 -6.84 -5.65
N PRO A 212 20.46 -7.72 -6.10
CA PRO A 212 20.31 -9.18 -6.00
C PRO A 212 20.51 -9.75 -4.58
N MET A 213 20.32 -8.97 -3.51
CA MET A 213 20.62 -9.39 -2.13
C MET A 213 19.57 -9.02 -1.07
N SER A 214 18.41 -8.46 -1.43
CA SER A 214 17.24 -8.61 -0.57
C SER A 214 16.55 -9.90 -1.02
N GLU A 215 16.36 -10.86 -0.12
CA GLU A 215 15.37 -11.92 -0.36
C GLU A 215 14.05 -11.25 -0.70
N ILE A 216 13.76 -11.15 -1.99
CA ILE A 216 12.41 -10.85 -2.48
C ILE A 216 11.66 -12.13 -2.15
N THR A 217 11.22 -12.27 -0.90
CA THR A 217 10.21 -13.24 -0.53
C THR A 217 8.92 -12.72 -1.13
N ALA A 218 8.81 -12.92 -2.45
CA ALA A 218 7.58 -12.82 -3.18
C ALA A 218 6.69 -13.93 -2.64
N VAL A 219 6.00 -13.65 -1.54
CA VAL A 219 4.76 -14.36 -1.22
C VAL A 219 3.69 -13.84 -2.18
N THR A 220 3.94 -13.99 -3.48
CA THR A 220 2.89 -14.39 -4.40
C THR A 220 2.42 -15.73 -3.86
N GLY A 221 1.12 -15.89 -3.65
CA GLY A 221 0.59 -17.23 -3.46
C GLY A 221 1.07 -18.11 -4.62
N ARG A 222 2.03 -18.98 -4.31
CA ARG A 222 2.56 -20.13 -5.06
C ARG A 222 3.70 -19.84 -6.05
N HIS A 223 4.75 -20.65 -5.82
CA HIS A 223 5.48 -21.42 -6.82
C HIS A 223 5.00 -21.22 -8.26
N LEU A 224 5.96 -21.00 -9.15
CA LEU A 224 5.90 -21.35 -10.57
C LEU A 224 5.12 -22.66 -10.75
N ILE A 225 3.85 -22.53 -11.07
CA ILE A 225 3.03 -23.56 -11.66
C ILE A 225 2.58 -22.91 -12.95
N ASP A 226 2.94 -23.52 -14.08
CA ASP A 226 2.41 -23.19 -15.39
C ASP A 226 0.89 -22.96 -15.26
N ILE A 227 0.46 -21.76 -15.60
CA ILE A 227 -0.94 -21.36 -15.43
C ILE A 227 -1.74 -22.07 -16.52
N GLU A 228 -2.38 -23.19 -16.18
CA GLU A 228 -3.50 -23.72 -16.95
C GLU A 228 -4.66 -22.70 -16.92
N GLU A 229 -5.32 -22.55 -18.07
CA GLU A 229 -6.49 -21.69 -18.33
C GLU A 229 -7.60 -21.79 -17.26
N SER A 230 -7.68 -22.90 -16.54
CA SER A 230 -8.64 -23.14 -15.46
C SER A 230 -8.45 -22.22 -14.24
N GLN A 231 -7.24 -21.70 -13.97
CA GLN A 231 -6.99 -20.77 -12.85
C GLN A 231 -7.29 -19.31 -13.18
N LEU A 232 -7.34 -18.93 -14.47
CA LEU A 232 -7.86 -17.64 -14.90
C LEU A 232 -9.36 -17.54 -14.64
N GLN A 233 -10.09 -18.66 -14.77
CA GLN A 233 -11.53 -18.71 -14.52
C GLN A 233 -11.87 -18.47 -13.04
N ALA A 234 -11.06 -18.96 -12.10
CA ALA A 234 -11.24 -18.70 -10.66
C ALA A 234 -11.02 -17.22 -10.26
N PHE A 235 -10.31 -16.45 -11.09
CA PHE A 235 -10.12 -15.00 -10.91
C PHE A 235 -11.29 -14.19 -11.48
N VAL A 236 -11.96 -14.71 -12.51
CA VAL A 236 -13.22 -14.16 -13.06
C VAL A 236 -14.36 -14.38 -12.08
N ASP A 237 -14.39 -15.52 -11.38
CA ASP A 237 -15.41 -15.84 -10.37
C ASP A 237 -15.28 -15.03 -9.06
N TRP A 238 -14.13 -14.39 -8.81
CA TRP A 238 -14.01 -13.42 -7.72
C TRP A 238 -14.79 -12.13 -7.99
N ASP A 239 -14.88 -11.67 -9.24
CA ASP A 239 -15.61 -10.44 -9.61
C ASP A 239 -17.14 -10.67 -9.67
N SER A 240 -17.63 -11.92 -9.68
CA SER A 240 -19.07 -12.23 -9.69
C SER A 240 -19.70 -12.40 -8.31
N THR A 241 -18.92 -12.32 -7.22
CA THR A 241 -19.46 -12.40 -5.84
C THR A 241 -19.61 -11.05 -5.13
N GLU A 242 -19.24 -9.93 -5.77
CA GLU A 242 -19.54 -8.57 -5.29
C GLU A 242 -20.67 -7.86 -6.05
N GLU A 243 -21.31 -8.53 -7.02
CA GLU A 243 -22.62 -8.13 -7.58
C GLU A 243 -23.68 -9.20 -7.24
N GLY A 244 -24.16 -9.15 -6.01
CA GLY A 244 -25.32 -9.89 -5.50
C GLY A 244 -25.93 -9.17 -4.30
#